data_AF-A0A2E5B0B3-F1
#
_entry.id   AF-A0A2E5B0B3-F1
#
_cell.length_a   1.000
_cell.length_b   1.000
_cell.length_c   1.000
_cell.angle_alpha   90.00
_cell.angle_beta   90.00
_cell.angle_gamma   90.00
#
_symmetry.space_group_name_H-M   'P 1'
#
loop_
_entity.id
_entity.type
_entity.pdbx_description
1 polymer ?
#
loop_
_entity_poly.entity_id
_entity_poly.type
_entity_poly.pdbx_seq_one_letter_code
_entity_poly.pdbx_strand_id
1 'polypeptide(L)'
;MFKIYLISFFLIVLGCSQKAIDPRIDTFEKVLGAKETKVVNSLVKDFEENLHKIYPEISTEKGYRKYLEEMISPNTTNWDKFKFQTKKTNYDFHKSGLWNEIYVKDNGSLDINQTGKYIQALYAIKDSDPLIKKYIEKRAVAGMMKNEIVVRGILSSNPDFTNYFHKRIVVLEFSF
;
A
#
# COMPACT_ATOMS: atom_id res chain seq x y z
N MET A 1 24.90 32.70 -56.88
CA MET A 1 23.50 32.76 -56.40
C MET A 1 23.20 31.48 -55.64
N PHE A 2 22.63 31.62 -54.44
CA PHE A 2 22.59 30.64 -53.35
C PHE A 2 21.80 29.36 -53.68
N LYS A 3 22.38 28.19 -53.38
CA LYS A 3 21.65 26.92 -53.25
C LYS A 3 21.18 26.78 -51.80
N ILE A 4 19.88 26.70 -51.61
CA ILE A 4 19.22 26.52 -50.31
C ILE A 4 19.38 25.05 -49.90
N TYR A 5 19.98 24.79 -48.75
CA TYR A 5 19.99 23.47 -48.11
C TYR A 5 18.71 23.32 -47.28
N LEU A 6 17.87 22.35 -47.63
CA LEU A 6 16.67 22.00 -46.89
C LEU A 6 17.08 21.19 -45.66
N ILE A 7 17.28 21.84 -44.51
CA ILE A 7 17.50 21.17 -43.24
C ILE A 7 16.14 20.67 -42.74
N SER A 8 15.90 19.37 -42.90
CA SER A 8 14.76 18.68 -42.29
C SER A 8 14.94 18.67 -40.77
N PHE A 9 14.33 19.65 -40.11
CA PHE A 9 14.28 19.73 -38.66
C PHE A 9 13.29 18.68 -38.14
N PHE A 10 13.79 17.49 -37.84
CA PHE A 10 13.02 16.42 -37.22
C PHE A 10 12.77 16.81 -35.75
N LEU A 11 11.65 17.51 -35.51
CA LEU A 11 11.12 17.81 -34.19
C LEU A 11 10.63 16.51 -33.55
N ILE A 12 11.56 15.78 -32.94
CA ILE A 12 11.24 14.73 -31.98
C ILE A 12 10.72 15.42 -30.71
N VAL A 13 9.43 15.74 -30.70
CA VAL A 13 8.68 15.90 -29.46
C VAL A 13 8.46 14.49 -28.91
N LEU A 14 9.48 13.96 -28.21
CA LEU A 14 9.25 12.90 -27.25
C LEU A 14 8.43 13.52 -26.13
N GLY A 15 7.10 13.38 -26.25
CA GLY A 15 6.19 13.69 -25.18
C GLY A 15 6.59 12.90 -23.95
N CYS A 16 7.08 13.58 -22.92
CA CYS A 16 6.91 13.08 -21.57
C CYS A 16 5.41 12.88 -21.39
N SER A 17 4.91 11.64 -21.44
CA SER A 17 3.59 11.37 -20.89
C SER A 17 3.73 11.63 -19.39
N GLN A 18 3.37 12.84 -18.95
CA GLN A 18 3.12 13.08 -17.54
C GLN A 18 2.03 12.08 -17.17
N LYS A 19 2.45 11.02 -16.48
CA LYS A 19 1.55 9.98 -15.99
C LYS A 19 0.45 10.72 -15.25
N ALA A 20 -0.76 10.68 -15.79
CA ALA A 20 -1.89 11.40 -15.19
C ALA A 20 -1.95 10.98 -13.73
N ILE A 21 -1.83 11.95 -12.83
CA ILE A 21 -1.89 11.69 -11.40
C ILE A 21 -3.28 11.13 -11.15
N ASP A 22 -3.33 9.92 -10.60
CA ASP A 22 -4.58 9.24 -10.29
C ASP A 22 -5.39 10.08 -9.30
N PRO A 23 -6.54 10.66 -9.68
CA PRO A 23 -7.28 11.62 -8.84
C PRO A 23 -7.81 10.99 -7.54
N ARG A 24 -7.82 9.65 -7.47
CA ARG A 24 -8.14 8.91 -6.25
C ARG A 24 -7.11 9.14 -5.16
N ILE A 25 -5.84 9.38 -5.52
CA ILE A 25 -4.77 9.64 -4.56
C ILE A 25 -5.08 10.92 -3.80
N ASP A 26 -5.43 12.00 -4.50
CA ASP A 26 -5.79 13.27 -3.88
C ASP A 26 -7.01 13.12 -2.96
N THR A 27 -8.01 12.35 -3.39
CA THR A 27 -9.21 12.07 -2.58
C THR A 27 -8.83 11.33 -1.29
N PHE A 28 -8.04 10.28 -1.40
CA PHE A 28 -7.57 9.47 -0.27
C PHE A 28 -6.72 10.29 0.70
N GLU A 29 -5.71 11.00 0.20
CA GLU A 29 -4.77 11.77 1.03
C GLU A 29 -5.44 12.97 1.70
N LYS A 30 -6.44 13.58 1.04
CA LYS A 30 -7.27 14.65 1.64
C LYS A 30 -8.06 14.15 2.85
N VAL A 31 -8.63 12.95 2.78
CA VAL A 31 -9.38 12.35 3.90
C VAL A 31 -8.44 11.87 4.99
N LEU A 32 -7.35 11.18 4.61
CA LEU A 32 -6.39 10.62 5.57
C LEU A 32 -5.62 11.71 6.33
N GLY A 33 -5.24 12.79 5.64
CA GLY A 33 -4.41 13.87 6.17
C GLY A 33 -2.95 13.74 5.76
N ALA A 34 -2.28 14.89 5.55
CA ALA A 34 -0.91 14.94 5.07
C ALA A 34 0.11 14.33 6.06
N LYS A 35 -0.11 14.52 7.37
CA LYS A 35 0.75 13.99 8.43
C LYS A 35 0.70 12.45 8.45
N GLU A 36 -0.50 11.89 8.45
CA GLU A 36 -0.79 10.46 8.40
C GLU A 36 -0.27 9.84 7.10
N THR A 37 -0.52 10.49 5.96
CA THR A 37 -0.02 10.06 4.63
C THR A 37 1.50 9.93 4.59
N LYS A 38 2.24 10.90 5.16
CA LYS A 38 3.70 10.84 5.25
C LYS A 38 4.20 9.61 6.01
N VAL A 39 3.47 9.20 7.05
CA VAL A 39 3.81 8.00 7.82
C VAL A 39 3.49 6.73 7.02
N VAL A 40 2.36 6.67 6.32
CA VAL A 40 2.07 5.55 5.40
C VAL A 40 3.18 5.40 4.36
N ASN A 41 3.65 6.50 3.78
CA ASN A 41 4.76 6.48 2.82
C ASN A 41 6.06 5.92 3.44
N SER A 42 6.34 6.25 4.70
CA SER A 42 7.50 5.71 5.41
C SER A 42 7.36 4.21 5.69
N LEU A 43 6.16 3.75 6.09
CA LEU A 43 5.87 2.33 6.28
C LEU A 43 6.02 1.54 4.98
N VAL A 44 5.52 2.07 3.86
CA VAL A 44 5.68 1.46 2.52
C VAL A 44 7.16 1.36 2.15
N LYS A 45 7.94 2.41 2.42
CA LYS A 45 9.38 2.40 2.17
C LYS A 45 10.09 1.31 2.99
N ASP A 46 9.86 1.26 4.31
CA ASP A 46 10.44 0.25 5.20
C ASP A 46 10.05 -1.18 4.73
N PHE A 47 8.79 -1.37 4.30
CA PHE A 47 8.31 -2.64 3.77
C PHE A 47 9.04 -3.05 2.49
N GLU A 48 9.14 -2.15 1.50
CA GLU A 48 9.80 -2.42 0.22
C GLU A 48 11.32 -2.64 0.40
N GLU A 49 11.97 -1.93 1.32
CA GLU A 49 13.37 -2.18 1.71
C GLU A 49 13.53 -3.58 2.34
N ASN A 50 12.59 -4.00 3.19
CA ASN A 50 12.61 -5.35 3.73
C ASN A 50 12.37 -6.42 2.65
N LEU A 51 11.48 -6.18 1.69
CA LEU A 51 11.29 -7.07 0.54
C LEU A 51 12.59 -7.28 -0.23
N HIS A 52 13.34 -6.21 -0.52
CA HIS A 52 14.62 -6.31 -1.21
C HIS A 52 15.69 -7.06 -0.40
N LYS A 53 15.65 -6.94 0.93
CA LYS A 53 16.52 -7.71 1.81
C LYS A 53 16.20 -9.21 1.79
N ILE A 54 14.94 -9.59 1.86
CA ILE A 54 14.53 -11.00 1.99
C ILE A 54 14.35 -11.70 0.63
N TYR A 55 14.15 -10.95 -0.45
CA TYR A 55 14.00 -11.44 -1.82
C TYR A 55 14.82 -10.61 -2.84
N PRO A 56 16.16 -10.66 -2.79
CA PRO A 56 17.02 -9.77 -3.59
C PRO A 56 16.88 -9.95 -5.12
N GLU A 57 16.52 -11.16 -5.57
CA GLU A 57 16.51 -11.53 -7.00
C GLU A 57 15.16 -11.32 -7.70
N ILE A 58 14.15 -10.75 -7.03
CA ILE A 58 12.83 -10.52 -7.62
C ILE A 58 12.41 -9.06 -7.54
N SER A 59 11.55 -8.65 -8.47
CA SER A 59 10.98 -7.30 -8.45
C SER A 59 10.14 -7.06 -7.20
N THR A 60 10.01 -5.79 -6.78
CA THR A 60 9.20 -5.40 -5.62
C THR A 60 7.76 -5.94 -5.73
N GLU A 61 7.15 -5.87 -6.91
CA GLU A 61 5.81 -6.39 -7.17
C GLU A 61 5.71 -7.89 -6.88
N LYS A 62 6.67 -8.68 -7.38
CA LYS A 62 6.77 -10.12 -7.07
C LYS A 62 7.08 -10.35 -5.59
N GLY A 63 7.84 -9.44 -4.97
CA GLY A 63 8.14 -9.43 -3.54
C GLY A 63 6.89 -9.33 -2.67
N TYR A 64 5.96 -8.43 -2.97
CA TYR A 64 4.68 -8.34 -2.25
C TYR A 64 3.89 -9.65 -2.35
N ARG A 65 3.81 -10.23 -3.55
CA ARG A 65 3.10 -11.50 -3.76
C ARG A 65 3.76 -12.65 -2.97
N LYS A 66 5.07 -12.78 -3.08
CA LYS A 66 5.85 -13.81 -2.37
C LYS A 66 5.76 -13.64 -0.85
N TYR A 67 5.80 -12.41 -0.35
CA TYR A 67 5.58 -12.10 1.07
C TYR A 67 4.25 -12.65 1.55
N LEU A 68 3.15 -12.36 0.84
CA LEU A 68 1.81 -12.83 1.17
C LEU A 68 1.70 -14.36 1.10
N GLU A 69 2.23 -14.99 0.06
CA GLU A 69 2.23 -16.45 -0.08
C GLU A 69 2.98 -17.14 1.06
N GLU A 70 4.15 -16.61 1.44
CA GLU A 70 4.92 -17.14 2.56
C GLU A 70 4.26 -16.86 3.92
N MET A 71 3.55 -15.75 4.09
CA MET A 71 2.80 -15.45 5.33
C MET A 71 1.72 -16.50 5.67
N ILE A 72 1.21 -17.22 4.67
CA ILE A 72 0.19 -18.28 4.86
C ILE A 72 0.73 -19.68 4.55
N SER A 73 2.01 -19.80 4.25
CA SER A 73 2.62 -21.07 3.94
C SER A 73 2.86 -21.88 5.22
N PRO A 74 2.47 -23.17 5.28
CA PRO A 74 2.78 -24.03 6.42
C PRO A 74 4.29 -24.28 6.57
N ASN A 75 5.09 -23.99 5.53
CA ASN A 75 6.54 -24.18 5.53
C ASN A 75 7.30 -22.96 6.09
N THR A 76 6.59 -21.90 6.49
CA THR A 76 7.21 -20.69 7.01
C THR A 76 7.64 -20.87 8.46
N THR A 77 8.96 -20.87 8.67
CA THR A 77 9.56 -21.07 10.00
C THR A 77 10.22 -19.80 10.54
N ASN A 78 10.81 -18.97 9.69
CA ASN A 78 11.41 -17.70 10.07
C ASN A 78 10.41 -16.54 9.95
N TRP A 79 9.69 -16.26 11.03
CA TRP A 79 8.72 -15.17 11.11
C TRP A 79 9.36 -13.79 11.28
N ASP A 80 10.58 -13.72 11.83
CA ASP A 80 11.27 -12.45 12.07
C ASP A 80 11.60 -11.72 10.76
N LYS A 81 11.74 -12.44 9.64
CA LYS A 81 11.99 -11.83 8.32
C LYS A 81 10.84 -10.92 7.85
N PHE A 82 9.63 -11.08 8.40
CA PHE A 82 8.48 -10.25 8.02
C PHE A 82 8.40 -8.95 8.82
N LYS A 83 9.20 -8.78 9.88
CA LYS A 83 9.31 -7.52 10.62
C LYS A 83 10.07 -6.51 9.77
N PHE A 84 9.35 -5.50 9.30
CA PHE A 84 9.91 -4.50 8.38
C PHE A 84 10.09 -3.10 9.01
N GLN A 85 9.29 -2.75 10.02
CA GLN A 85 9.31 -1.41 10.59
C GLN A 85 10.63 -1.10 11.30
N THR A 86 11.25 0.01 10.92
CA THR A 86 12.35 0.58 11.70
C THR A 86 11.84 1.17 13.02
N LYS A 87 12.73 1.31 14.02
CA LYS A 87 12.41 1.98 15.29
C LYS A 87 11.85 3.40 15.08
N LYS A 88 12.40 4.11 14.09
CA LYS A 88 11.97 5.48 13.76
C LYS A 88 10.56 5.48 13.17
N THR A 89 10.30 4.65 12.16
CA THR A 89 8.98 4.58 11.52
C THR A 89 7.92 4.10 12.50
N ASN A 90 8.22 3.13 13.35
CA ASN A 90 7.31 2.69 14.41
C ASN A 90 7.00 3.82 15.42
N TYR A 91 8.00 4.60 15.83
CA TYR A 91 7.79 5.79 16.66
C TYR A 91 6.89 6.83 15.98
N ASP A 92 7.15 7.16 14.71
CA ASP A 92 6.36 8.11 13.94
C ASP A 92 4.92 7.59 13.69
N PHE A 93 4.76 6.27 13.55
CA PHE A 93 3.46 5.61 13.38
C PHE A 93 2.53 5.84 14.57
N HIS A 94 3.04 5.70 15.79
CA HIS A 94 2.29 5.98 17.00
C HIS A 94 2.14 7.49 17.25
N LYS A 95 3.22 8.26 17.10
CA LYS A 95 3.22 9.71 17.38
C LYS A 95 2.31 10.50 16.45
N SER A 96 2.21 10.10 15.19
CA SER A 96 1.32 10.76 14.24
C SER A 96 -0.16 10.58 14.57
N GLY A 97 -0.51 9.57 15.36
CA GLY A 97 -1.89 9.15 15.58
C GLY A 97 -2.43 8.22 14.50
N LEU A 98 -1.67 7.93 13.42
CA LEU A 98 -2.12 7.02 12.36
C LEU A 98 -2.47 5.63 12.91
N TRP A 99 -1.75 5.14 13.91
CA TRP A 99 -2.10 3.87 14.57
C TRP A 99 -3.55 3.90 15.09
N ASN A 100 -4.00 5.00 15.72
CA ASN A 100 -5.37 5.15 16.23
C ASN A 100 -6.39 5.36 15.10
N GLU A 101 -5.97 5.81 13.91
CA GLU A 101 -6.85 5.94 12.74
C GLU A 101 -7.10 4.59 12.05
N ILE A 102 -6.29 3.57 12.34
CA ILE A 102 -6.40 2.23 11.77
C ILE A 102 -6.93 1.24 12.79
N TYR A 103 -6.48 1.36 14.03
CA TYR A 103 -6.70 0.38 15.09
C TYR A 103 -7.37 1.00 16.31
N VAL A 104 -8.12 0.17 17.02
CA VAL A 104 -8.64 0.45 18.35
C VAL A 104 -8.28 -0.72 19.27
N LYS A 105 -8.04 -0.43 20.55
CA LYS A 105 -7.97 -1.45 21.59
C LYS A 105 -9.26 -1.44 22.36
N ASP A 106 -10.01 -2.53 22.28
CA ASP A 106 -11.21 -2.76 23.08
C ASP A 106 -10.95 -3.92 24.05
N ASN A 107 -11.05 -3.64 25.36
CA ASN A 107 -10.83 -4.63 26.43
C ASN A 107 -9.54 -5.46 26.29
N GLY A 108 -8.47 -4.84 25.82
CA GLY A 108 -7.16 -5.49 25.61
C GLY A 108 -7.03 -6.27 24.30
N SER A 109 -8.11 -6.42 23.53
CA SER A 109 -8.08 -6.97 22.18
C SER A 109 -7.88 -5.86 21.16
N LEU A 110 -7.02 -6.12 20.17
CA LEU A 110 -6.82 -5.23 19.03
C LEU A 110 -7.96 -5.45 18.04
N ASP A 111 -8.53 -4.38 17.51
CA ASP A 111 -9.52 -4.40 16.43
C ASP A 111 -9.27 -3.23 15.46
N ILE A 112 -10.00 -3.22 14.35
CA ILE A 112 -9.94 -2.17 13.33
C ILE A 112 -10.82 -0.99 13.75
N ASN A 113 -10.28 0.21 13.67
CA ASN A 113 -11.06 1.43 13.87
C ASN A 113 -11.97 1.68 12.66
N GLN A 114 -13.22 1.23 12.74
CA GLN A 114 -14.22 1.40 11.69
C GLN A 114 -14.65 2.85 11.43
N THR A 115 -14.26 3.79 12.30
CA THR A 115 -14.57 5.21 12.15
C THR A 115 -13.34 6.08 11.86
N GLY A 116 -12.15 5.49 11.85
CA GLY A 116 -10.89 6.21 11.65
C GLY A 116 -10.71 6.72 10.22
N LYS A 117 -9.88 7.74 10.05
CA LYS A 117 -9.65 8.39 8.75
C LYS A 117 -9.16 7.42 7.68
N TYR A 118 -8.45 6.35 8.06
CA TYR A 118 -7.96 5.37 7.08
C TYR A 118 -9.08 4.63 6.36
N ILE A 119 -10.04 4.06 7.11
CA ILE A 119 -11.14 3.34 6.47
C ILE A 119 -12.08 4.31 5.74
N GLN A 120 -12.26 5.54 6.25
CA GLN A 120 -13.00 6.59 5.55
C GLN A 120 -12.32 6.97 4.22
N ALA A 121 -10.99 7.07 4.19
CA ALA A 121 -10.24 7.40 2.98
C ALA A 121 -10.36 6.28 1.93
N LEU A 122 -10.30 5.01 2.34
CA LEU A 122 -10.58 3.88 1.45
C LEU A 122 -12.03 3.88 0.97
N TYR A 123 -12.99 4.19 1.85
CA TYR A 123 -14.41 4.24 1.53
C TYR A 123 -14.71 5.28 0.44
N ALA A 124 -14.06 6.44 0.51
CA ALA A 124 -14.22 7.52 -0.46
C ALA A 124 -13.85 7.12 -1.91
N ILE A 125 -13.04 6.08 -2.09
CA ILE A 125 -12.58 5.59 -3.40
C ILE A 125 -13.04 4.16 -3.71
N LYS A 126 -13.86 3.55 -2.84
CA LYS A 126 -14.11 2.09 -2.85
C LYS A 126 -14.66 1.55 -4.17
N ASP A 127 -15.56 2.29 -4.82
CA ASP A 127 -16.23 1.80 -6.03
C ASP A 127 -15.35 1.88 -7.29
N SER A 128 -14.15 2.45 -7.16
CA SER A 128 -13.17 2.54 -8.25
C SER A 128 -12.26 1.33 -8.37
N ASP A 129 -12.23 0.45 -7.36
CA ASP A 129 -11.26 -0.64 -7.28
C ASP A 129 -11.87 -1.87 -6.57
N PRO A 130 -11.99 -3.03 -7.25
CA PRO A 130 -12.60 -4.22 -6.68
C PRO A 130 -11.92 -4.74 -5.40
N LEU A 131 -10.58 -4.60 -5.30
CA LEU A 131 -9.85 -5.04 -4.11
C LEU A 131 -10.18 -4.12 -2.94
N ILE A 132 -10.15 -2.80 -3.15
CA ILE A 132 -10.52 -1.83 -2.11
C ILE A 132 -11.95 -2.07 -1.62
N LYS A 133 -12.90 -2.21 -2.55
CA LYS A 133 -14.30 -2.50 -2.21
C LYS A 133 -14.44 -3.74 -1.33
N LYS A 134 -13.87 -4.86 -1.78
CA LYS A 134 -13.95 -6.14 -1.06
C LYS A 134 -13.25 -6.08 0.29
N TYR A 135 -12.11 -5.38 0.39
CA TYR A 135 -11.40 -5.18 1.65
C TYR A 135 -12.28 -4.47 2.68
N ILE A 136 -12.89 -3.34 2.30
CA ILE A 136 -13.77 -2.56 3.18
C ILE A 136 -15.00 -3.36 3.59
N GLU A 137 -15.67 -4.03 2.65
CA GLU A 137 -16.88 -4.81 2.93
C GLU A 137 -16.59 -5.94 3.93
N LYS A 138 -15.45 -6.63 3.80
CA LYS A 138 -15.05 -7.66 4.75
C LYS A 138 -14.69 -7.08 6.12
N ARG A 139 -14.02 -5.92 6.17
CA ARG A 139 -13.66 -5.24 7.41
C ARG A 139 -14.88 -4.70 8.17
N ALA A 140 -15.87 -4.18 7.46
CA ALA A 140 -17.10 -3.68 8.06
C ALA A 140 -17.90 -4.80 8.76
N VAL A 141 -17.90 -6.00 8.19
CA VAL A 141 -18.65 -7.15 8.73
C VAL A 141 -17.87 -7.90 9.81
N ALA A 142 -16.58 -8.15 9.58
CA ALA A 142 -15.80 -9.10 10.39
C ALA A 142 -14.82 -8.43 11.36
N GLY A 143 -14.56 -7.12 11.26
CA GLY A 143 -13.52 -6.45 12.05
C GLY A 143 -12.13 -7.05 11.80
N MET A 144 -11.41 -7.34 12.86
CA MET A 144 -10.17 -8.11 12.80
C MET A 144 -10.41 -9.56 12.34
N MET A 145 -9.65 -9.99 11.33
CA MET A 145 -9.64 -11.35 10.82
C MET A 145 -8.26 -12.00 10.99
N LYS A 146 -8.21 -13.33 11.00
CA LYS A 146 -6.93 -14.06 10.94
C LYS A 146 -6.16 -13.68 9.67
N ASN A 147 -4.85 -13.51 9.78
CA ASN A 147 -3.96 -13.17 8.66
C ASN A 147 -4.20 -14.06 7.45
N GLU A 148 -4.42 -15.37 7.65
CA GLU A 148 -4.70 -16.29 6.55
C GLU A 148 -5.91 -15.89 5.71
N ILE A 149 -7.01 -15.51 6.35
CA ILE A 149 -8.25 -15.10 5.68
C ILE A 149 -8.00 -13.81 4.88
N VAL A 150 -7.31 -12.84 5.49
CA VAL A 150 -7.02 -11.56 4.83
C VAL A 150 -6.11 -11.75 3.63
N VAL A 151 -5.01 -12.50 3.78
CA VAL A 151 -4.05 -12.78 2.71
C VAL A 151 -4.73 -13.50 1.54
N ARG A 152 -5.51 -14.56 1.80
CA ARG A 152 -6.28 -15.24 0.75
C ARG A 152 -7.28 -14.30 0.08
N GLY A 153 -7.92 -13.42 0.85
CA GLY A 153 -8.81 -12.38 0.35
C GLY A 153 -8.12 -11.39 -0.61
N ILE A 154 -6.93 -10.91 -0.24
CA ILE A 154 -6.11 -10.02 -1.07
C ILE A 154 -5.68 -10.75 -2.34
N LEU A 155 -5.02 -11.92 -2.22
CA LEU A 155 -4.49 -12.67 -3.37
C LEU A 155 -5.58 -13.10 -4.35
N SER A 156 -6.75 -13.51 -3.87
CA SER A 156 -7.90 -13.87 -4.72
C SER A 156 -8.51 -12.68 -5.48
N SER A 157 -8.17 -11.44 -5.10
CA SER A 157 -8.62 -10.22 -5.77
C SER A 157 -7.65 -9.77 -6.86
N ASN A 158 -6.66 -10.60 -7.21
CA ASN A 158 -5.63 -10.35 -8.20
C ASN A 158 -4.96 -8.96 -8.06
N PRO A 159 -4.24 -8.72 -6.95
CA PRO A 159 -3.67 -7.42 -6.66
C PRO A 159 -2.59 -7.04 -7.68
N ASP A 160 -2.66 -5.81 -8.17
CA ASP A 160 -1.57 -5.10 -8.83
C ASP A 160 -0.71 -4.39 -7.78
N PHE A 161 0.51 -4.86 -7.49
CA PHE A 161 1.37 -4.24 -6.49
C PHE A 161 2.17 -3.04 -7.01
N THR A 162 1.94 -2.61 -8.25
CA THR A 162 2.35 -1.29 -8.74
C THR A 162 1.32 -0.19 -8.41
N ASN A 163 0.08 -0.59 -8.10
CA ASN A 163 -1.01 0.30 -7.68
C ASN A 163 -0.75 0.91 -6.30
N TYR A 164 -0.99 2.23 -6.17
CA TYR A 164 -0.77 3.01 -4.95
C TYR A 164 -1.52 2.45 -3.73
N PHE A 165 -2.76 1.98 -3.90
CA PHE A 165 -3.63 1.55 -2.82
C PHE A 165 -3.40 0.10 -2.42
N HIS A 166 -3.25 -0.80 -3.39
CA HIS A 166 -3.06 -2.23 -3.12
C HIS A 166 -1.88 -2.51 -2.20
N LYS A 167 -0.75 -1.87 -2.46
CA LYS A 167 0.44 -2.05 -1.62
C LYS A 167 0.25 -1.46 -0.22
N ARG A 168 -0.44 -0.31 -0.09
CA ARG A 168 -0.73 0.32 1.20
C ARG A 168 -1.68 -0.50 2.06
N ILE A 169 -2.65 -1.17 1.45
CA ILE A 169 -3.51 -2.13 2.15
C ILE A 169 -2.66 -3.24 2.78
N VAL A 170 -1.75 -3.86 2.00
CA VAL A 170 -0.85 -4.90 2.54
C VAL A 170 0.05 -4.37 3.65
N VAL A 171 0.70 -3.23 3.44
CA VAL A 171 1.65 -2.68 4.43
C VAL A 171 0.95 -2.38 5.75
N LEU A 172 -0.22 -1.73 5.70
CA LEU A 172 -0.93 -1.35 6.91
C LEU A 172 -1.55 -2.55 7.62
N GLU A 173 -1.99 -3.57 6.87
CA GLU A 173 -2.48 -4.84 7.42
C GLU A 173 -1.48 -5.50 8.37
N PHE A 174 -0.18 -5.40 8.09
CA PHE A 174 0.88 -6.04 8.87
C PHE A 174 1.73 -5.04 9.68
N SER A 175 1.17 -3.86 9.98
CA SER A 175 1.88 -2.80 10.70
C SER A 175 1.62 -2.76 12.22
N PHE A 176 0.80 -3.66 12.77
CA PHE A 176 0.38 -3.63 14.17
C PHE A 176 1.36 -4.27 15.17
#